data_AF-A0A259Q4Q4-F1
#
_entry.id   AF-A0A259Q4Q4-F1
#
_cell.length_a   1.000
_cell.length_b   1.000
_cell.length_c   1.000
_cell.angle_alpha   90.00
_cell.angle_beta   90.00
_cell.angle_gamma   90.00
#
_symmetry.space_group_name_H-M   'P 1'
#
loop_
_entity.id
_entity.type
_entity.pdbx_description
1 polymer ?
#
loop_
_entity_poly.entity_id
_entity_poly.type
_entity_poly.pdbx_seq_one_letter_code
_entity_poly.pdbx_strand_id
1 'polypeptide(L)'
;MKSLRARLAGVVRWILHVWHEQGPQVLAALLAVACGVLQIRPQLGSLRLGFQAVVQHGTGAMTHLADLAAVPRGIIGAGLLLMAIGLVLRARVAWVISLLLAVLSAGLALGFAHRPDAVFAVAAALVVAYFYGGWAALGLTVILGIMEVTLSFDNAVVNARVLERMSPFWQKLFLTVGLLIAVVGMRLVLPVVLVVATTGLNAADVIRLALERGDPAQAGTFGFFLSEAHPQIAAFGGMFLLMLFLDFIFEDRDITWLSWLEKPLARIGKLDSLSFVVALGALLGASALSTKPAVVLTSGIVGIVVYVLVNGLGALFENAEEGKSAVHLVGKAAFFSFLYLEVLDASFSFDGVIGAFAITADPLIIALGLSCAAITLPGLASAQTPSAQTSKMTQCNADAKTKALNGEARKKFMKECLSAKKK
;
A
#
# COMPACT_ATOMS: atom_id res chain seq x y z
N MET A 1 20.12 59.28 -14.59
CA MET A 1 19.74 58.19 -13.64
C MET A 1 18.26 58.19 -13.24
N LYS A 2 17.66 59.31 -12.78
CA LYS A 2 16.25 59.35 -12.35
C LYS A 2 15.23 59.02 -13.47
N SER A 3 15.43 59.50 -14.70
CA SER A 3 14.56 59.17 -15.85
C SER A 3 14.64 57.70 -16.28
N LEU A 4 15.82 57.09 -16.19
CA LEU A 4 16.05 55.69 -16.52
C LEU A 4 15.35 54.76 -15.50
N ARG A 5 15.41 55.10 -14.20
CA ARG A 5 14.68 54.38 -13.14
C ARG A 5 13.16 54.48 -13.30
N ALA A 6 12.64 55.66 -13.68
CA ALA A 6 11.21 55.84 -13.92
C ALA A 6 10.71 55.02 -15.13
N ARG A 7 11.50 54.98 -16.20
CA ARG A 7 11.22 54.14 -17.38
C ARG A 7 11.26 52.64 -17.04
N LEU A 8 12.28 52.19 -16.31
CA LEU A 8 12.37 50.80 -15.83
C LEU A 8 11.21 50.42 -14.91
N ALA A 9 10.81 51.29 -13.98
CA ALA A 9 9.65 51.05 -13.12
C ALA A 9 8.31 51.02 -13.88
N GLY A 10 8.22 51.75 -15.00
CA GLY A 10 7.08 51.67 -15.93
C GLY A 10 7.04 50.33 -16.67
N VAL A 11 8.18 49.90 -17.22
CA VAL A 11 8.32 48.60 -17.90
C VAL A 11 8.03 47.45 -16.93
N VAL A 12 8.55 47.49 -15.71
CA VAL A 12 8.31 46.45 -14.69
C VAL A 12 6.83 46.39 -14.30
N ARG A 13 6.16 47.54 -14.09
CA ARG A 13 4.72 47.56 -13.81
C ARG A 13 3.90 47.02 -14.97
N TRP A 14 4.26 47.35 -16.20
CA TRP A 14 3.59 46.82 -17.39
C TRP A 14 3.80 45.31 -17.52
N ILE A 15 5.01 44.80 -17.31
CA ILE A 15 5.30 43.36 -17.30
C ILE A 15 4.51 42.65 -16.20
N LEU A 16 4.46 43.21 -14.98
CA LEU A 16 3.70 42.64 -13.87
C LEU A 16 2.19 42.65 -14.15
N HIS A 17 1.68 43.68 -14.81
CA HIS A 17 0.27 43.74 -15.22
C HIS A 17 -0.06 42.69 -16.27
N VAL A 18 0.75 42.58 -17.34
CA VAL A 18 0.60 41.56 -18.38
C VAL A 18 0.74 40.15 -17.80
N TRP A 19 1.67 39.96 -16.87
CA TRP A 19 1.83 38.69 -16.16
C TRP A 19 0.63 38.38 -15.28
N HIS A 20 0.14 39.32 -14.48
CA HIS A 20 -1.01 39.09 -13.62
C HIS A 20 -2.28 38.80 -14.42
N GLU A 21 -2.45 39.44 -15.59
CA GLU A 21 -3.58 39.17 -16.45
C GLU A 21 -3.45 37.83 -17.19
N GLN A 22 -2.33 37.55 -17.86
CA GLN A 22 -2.24 36.44 -18.83
C GLN A 22 -1.18 35.38 -18.49
N GLY A 23 -0.19 35.73 -17.66
CA GLY A 23 0.97 34.90 -17.34
C GLY A 23 0.62 33.50 -16.80
N PRO A 24 -0.17 33.37 -15.73
CA PRO A 24 -0.52 32.06 -15.15
C PRO A 24 -1.20 31.12 -16.13
N GLN A 25 -2.07 31.63 -17.01
CA GLN A 25 -2.82 30.81 -17.96
C GLN A 25 -1.96 30.37 -19.14
N VAL A 26 -1.12 31.27 -19.64
CA VAL A 26 -0.15 30.95 -20.70
C VAL A 26 0.87 29.93 -20.17
N LEU A 27 1.35 30.09 -18.93
CA LEU A 27 2.24 29.13 -18.30
C LEU A 27 1.56 27.76 -18.13
N ALA A 28 0.32 27.73 -17.64
CA ALA A 28 -0.45 26.49 -17.50
C ALA A 28 -0.68 25.80 -18.85
N ALA A 29 -0.98 26.57 -19.91
CA ALA A 29 -1.14 26.03 -21.26
C ALA A 29 0.18 25.46 -21.81
N LEU A 30 1.30 26.16 -21.62
CA LEU A 30 2.62 25.68 -22.05
C LEU A 30 3.02 24.40 -21.31
N LEU A 31 2.75 24.31 -20.01
CA LEU A 31 2.98 23.10 -19.22
C LEU A 31 2.07 21.95 -19.67
N ALA A 32 0.79 22.21 -19.96
CA ALA A 32 -0.12 21.20 -20.50
C ALA A 32 0.36 20.68 -21.88
N VAL A 33 0.86 21.57 -22.75
CA VAL A 33 1.45 21.18 -24.03
C VAL A 33 2.69 20.31 -23.83
N ALA A 34 3.62 20.74 -22.97
CA ALA A 34 4.85 19.99 -22.70
C ALA A 34 4.54 18.59 -22.15
N CYS A 35 3.63 18.48 -21.18
CA CYS A 35 3.18 17.21 -20.63
C CYS A 35 2.48 16.33 -21.68
N GLY A 36 1.61 16.92 -22.51
CA GLY A 36 0.90 16.21 -23.57
C GLY A 36 1.84 15.62 -24.63
N VAL A 37 2.83 16.40 -25.07
CA VAL A 37 3.86 15.94 -26.03
C VAL A 37 4.71 14.83 -25.44
N LEU A 38 5.15 14.97 -24.18
CA LEU A 38 5.97 13.96 -23.50
C LEU A 38 5.23 12.63 -23.31
N GLN A 39 3.91 12.66 -23.15
CA GLN A 39 3.06 11.45 -23.11
C GLN A 39 2.93 10.76 -24.47
N ILE A 40 2.70 11.53 -25.55
CA ILE A 40 2.43 10.98 -26.89
C ILE A 40 3.73 10.47 -27.56
N ARG A 41 4.84 11.22 -27.40
CA ARG A 41 6.10 10.95 -28.09
C ARG A 41 6.58 9.48 -28.04
N PRO A 42 6.64 8.82 -26.87
CA PRO A 42 7.08 7.42 -26.80
C PRO A 42 6.06 6.42 -27.37
N GLN A 43 4.78 6.79 -27.50
CA GLN A 43 3.70 5.89 -27.92
C GLN A 43 3.44 5.90 -29.43
N LEU A 44 3.93 6.91 -30.15
CA LEU A 44 3.76 7.07 -31.60
C LEU A 44 4.21 5.84 -32.40
N GLY A 45 5.29 5.17 -31.97
CA GLY A 45 5.78 3.95 -32.61
C GLY A 45 4.79 2.79 -32.49
N SER A 46 4.34 2.50 -31.27
CA SER A 46 3.40 1.42 -30.97
C SER A 46 2.01 1.67 -31.59
N LEU A 47 1.52 2.91 -31.54
CA LEU A 47 0.25 3.29 -32.16
C LEU A 47 0.29 3.18 -33.69
N ARG A 48 1.42 3.52 -34.32
CA ARG A 48 1.60 3.37 -35.77
C ARG A 48 1.59 1.90 -36.19
N LEU A 49 2.29 1.04 -35.45
CA LEU A 49 2.33 -0.40 -35.70
C LEU A 49 0.95 -1.04 -35.49
N GLY A 50 0.25 -0.69 -34.41
CA GLY A 50 -1.12 -1.15 -34.16
C GLY A 50 -2.12 -0.70 -35.22
N PHE A 51 -2.02 0.56 -35.69
CA PHE A 51 -2.88 1.05 -36.77
C PHE A 51 -2.60 0.34 -38.10
N GLN A 52 -1.33 0.10 -38.43
CA GLN A 52 -0.96 -0.67 -39.62
C GLN A 52 -1.48 -2.11 -39.56
N ALA A 53 -1.40 -2.75 -38.39
CA ALA A 53 -1.95 -4.08 -38.18
C ALA A 53 -3.48 -4.12 -38.36
N VAL A 54 -4.22 -3.14 -37.84
CA VAL A 54 -5.68 -3.04 -38.02
C VAL A 54 -6.07 -2.78 -39.48
N VAL A 55 -5.31 -1.94 -40.19
CA VAL A 55 -5.56 -1.65 -41.61
C VAL A 55 -5.29 -2.87 -42.49
N GLN A 56 -4.30 -3.70 -42.15
CA GLN A 56 -3.92 -4.85 -42.96
C GLN A 56 -4.70 -6.13 -42.63
N HIS A 57 -5.10 -6.32 -41.37
CA HIS A 57 -5.65 -7.59 -40.86
C HIS A 57 -7.03 -7.45 -40.19
N GLY A 58 -7.63 -6.25 -40.20
CA GLY A 58 -8.93 -5.97 -39.58
C GLY A 58 -8.88 -5.93 -38.05
N THR A 59 -10.04 -5.84 -37.41
CA THR A 59 -10.16 -5.76 -35.93
C THR A 59 -9.70 -7.02 -35.20
N GLY A 60 -9.55 -8.14 -35.93
CA GLY A 60 -9.03 -9.40 -35.41
C GLY A 60 -7.52 -9.41 -35.12
N ALA A 61 -6.78 -8.34 -35.48
CA ALA A 61 -5.36 -8.22 -35.19
C ALA A 61 -5.05 -7.67 -33.78
N MET A 62 -6.06 -7.15 -33.06
CA MET A 62 -5.92 -6.70 -31.67
C MET A 62 -6.03 -7.86 -30.68
N THR A 63 -5.21 -8.90 -30.84
CA THR A 63 -5.27 -10.10 -29.97
C THR A 63 -4.46 -9.95 -28.69
N HIS A 64 -3.61 -8.93 -28.56
CA HIS A 64 -2.80 -8.69 -27.36
C HIS A 64 -3.26 -7.44 -26.60
N LEU A 65 -3.64 -7.63 -25.33
CA LEU A 65 -3.92 -6.57 -24.34
C LEU A 65 -2.78 -5.53 -24.21
N ALA A 66 -1.55 -5.92 -24.57
CA ALA A 66 -0.38 -5.04 -24.57
C ALA A 66 -0.47 -3.91 -25.61
N ASP A 67 -1.14 -4.11 -26.74
CA ASP A 67 -1.25 -3.10 -27.81
C ASP A 67 -2.23 -1.98 -27.43
N LEU A 68 -3.19 -2.26 -26.56
CA LEU A 68 -4.15 -1.30 -26.00
C LEU A 68 -3.56 -0.48 -24.85
N ALA A 69 -2.44 -0.89 -24.27
CA ALA A 69 -1.82 -0.21 -23.12
C ALA A 69 -1.30 1.20 -23.47
N ALA A 70 -1.01 1.47 -24.75
CA ALA A 70 -0.57 2.77 -25.24
C ALA A 70 -1.71 3.79 -25.40
N VAL A 71 -2.96 3.31 -25.54
CA VAL A 71 -4.13 4.12 -25.88
C VAL A 71 -4.50 5.12 -24.78
N PRO A 72 -4.56 4.75 -23.48
CA PRO A 72 -4.87 5.71 -22.42
C PRO A 72 -3.89 6.88 -22.37
N ARG A 73 -2.59 6.61 -22.52
CA ARG A 73 -1.54 7.63 -22.56
C ARG A 73 -1.69 8.58 -23.74
N GLY A 74 -2.02 8.03 -24.92
CA GLY A 74 -2.34 8.79 -26.12
C GLY A 74 -3.56 9.71 -25.93
N ILE A 75 -4.64 9.19 -25.35
CA ILE A 75 -5.87 9.95 -25.08
C ILE A 75 -5.60 11.09 -24.09
N ILE A 76 -4.88 10.82 -23.00
CA ILE A 76 -4.55 11.82 -21.98
C ILE A 76 -3.66 12.91 -22.56
N GLY A 77 -2.63 12.51 -23.31
CA GLY A 77 -1.74 13.45 -23.98
C GLY A 77 -2.49 14.35 -24.98
N ALA A 78 -3.39 13.77 -25.79
CA ALA A 78 -4.22 14.52 -26.72
C ALA A 78 -5.20 15.45 -26.00
N GLY A 79 -5.79 14.98 -24.89
CA GLY A 79 -6.64 15.79 -24.03
C GLY A 79 -5.90 17.00 -23.44
N LEU A 80 -4.66 16.84 -22.98
CA LEU A 80 -3.83 17.95 -22.49
C LEU A 80 -3.51 18.97 -23.58
N LEU A 81 -3.24 18.52 -24.81
CA LEU A 81 -3.04 19.40 -25.97
C LEU A 81 -4.31 20.20 -26.31
N LEU A 82 -5.47 19.55 -26.30
CA LEU A 82 -6.76 20.20 -26.55
C LEU A 82 -7.10 21.20 -25.44
N MET A 83 -6.87 20.85 -24.17
CA MET A 83 -7.17 21.72 -23.04
C MET A 83 -6.20 22.89 -22.92
N ALA A 84 -4.99 22.81 -23.48
CA ALA A 84 -4.09 23.96 -23.58
C ALA A 84 -4.72 25.12 -24.36
N ILE A 85 -5.49 24.83 -25.41
CA ILE A 85 -6.28 25.83 -26.15
C ILE A 85 -7.35 26.42 -25.24
N GLY A 86 -8.07 25.58 -24.49
CA GLY A 86 -9.09 26.01 -23.53
C GLY A 86 -8.54 26.87 -22.38
N LEU A 87 -7.32 26.61 -21.92
CA LEU A 87 -6.61 27.39 -20.89
C LEU A 87 -6.27 28.80 -21.40
N VAL A 88 -5.80 28.93 -22.65
CA VAL A 88 -5.56 30.22 -23.30
C VAL A 88 -6.86 30.99 -23.50
N LEU A 89 -7.95 30.30 -23.86
CA LEU A 89 -9.29 30.88 -24.04
C LEU A 89 -10.05 31.13 -22.73
N ARG A 90 -9.44 30.87 -21.56
CA ARG A 90 -10.07 31.02 -20.23
C ARG A 90 -11.37 30.24 -20.05
N ALA A 91 -11.51 29.11 -20.73
CA ALA A 91 -12.68 28.26 -20.55
C ALA A 91 -12.72 27.74 -19.10
N ARG A 92 -13.83 27.98 -18.40
CA ARG A 92 -13.99 27.71 -16.95
C ARG A 92 -13.69 26.25 -16.56
N VAL A 93 -13.85 25.32 -17.50
CA VAL A 93 -13.69 23.87 -17.27
C VAL A 93 -12.29 23.36 -17.67
N ALA A 94 -11.55 24.12 -18.49
CA ALA A 94 -10.28 23.65 -19.08
C ALA A 94 -9.18 23.45 -18.03
N TRP A 95 -9.14 24.27 -16.98
CA TRP A 95 -8.15 24.12 -15.90
C TRP A 95 -8.42 22.87 -15.04
N VAL A 96 -9.70 22.56 -14.78
CA VAL A 96 -10.09 21.36 -14.01
C VAL A 96 -9.71 20.10 -14.80
N ILE A 97 -10.08 20.04 -16.09
CA ILE A 97 -9.75 18.89 -16.93
C ILE A 97 -8.24 18.76 -17.11
N SER A 98 -7.51 19.86 -17.31
CA SER A 98 -6.03 19.82 -17.41
C SER A 98 -5.38 19.30 -16.13
N LEU A 99 -5.89 19.70 -14.96
CA LEU A 99 -5.39 19.22 -13.67
C LEU A 99 -5.66 17.73 -13.50
N LEU A 100 -6.89 17.27 -13.79
CA LEU A 100 -7.25 15.86 -13.72
C LEU A 100 -6.41 15.00 -14.68
N LEU A 101 -6.23 15.44 -15.93
CA LEU A 101 -5.40 14.76 -16.92
C LEU A 101 -3.92 14.77 -16.53
N ALA A 102 -3.41 15.83 -15.92
CA ALA A 102 -2.04 15.90 -15.43
C ALA A 102 -1.80 14.97 -14.22
N VAL A 103 -2.76 14.87 -13.30
CA VAL A 103 -2.71 13.92 -12.18
C VAL A 103 -2.76 12.47 -12.69
N LEU A 104 -3.66 12.19 -13.64
CA LEU A 104 -3.75 10.87 -14.27
C LEU A 104 -2.46 10.53 -15.06
N SER A 105 -1.86 11.53 -15.71
CA SER A 105 -0.56 11.43 -16.36
C SER A 105 0.58 11.14 -15.38
N ALA A 106 0.63 11.85 -14.26
CA ALA A 106 1.62 11.65 -13.22
C ALA A 106 1.50 10.25 -12.60
N GLY A 107 0.27 9.79 -12.34
CA GLY A 107 -0.01 8.42 -11.95
C GLY A 107 0.57 7.43 -12.98
N LEU A 108 0.19 7.56 -14.24
CA LEU A 108 0.69 6.69 -15.32
C LEU A 108 2.22 6.66 -15.46
N ALA A 109 2.91 7.74 -15.10
CA ALA A 109 4.36 7.86 -15.16
C ALA A 109 5.06 7.29 -13.90
N LEU A 110 4.48 7.42 -12.71
CA LEU A 110 5.12 7.09 -11.43
C LEU A 110 5.08 5.60 -11.05
N GLY A 111 4.36 4.74 -11.77
CA GLY A 111 4.34 3.30 -11.46
C GLY A 111 3.41 2.42 -12.30
N PHE A 112 2.46 2.99 -13.03
CA PHE A 112 1.53 2.20 -13.85
C PHE A 112 2.05 1.86 -15.25
N ALA A 113 3.28 2.26 -15.59
CA ALA A 113 3.94 1.97 -16.86
C ALA A 113 4.19 0.47 -17.14
N HIS A 114 4.11 -0.37 -16.10
CA HIS A 114 4.31 -1.82 -16.20
C HIS A 114 3.06 -2.64 -15.91
N ARG A 115 1.94 -2.00 -15.51
CA ARG A 115 0.65 -2.67 -15.19
C ARG A 115 -0.56 -1.84 -15.68
N PRO A 116 -0.85 -1.84 -16.99
CA PRO A 116 -2.02 -1.15 -17.54
C PRO A 116 -3.34 -1.71 -16.99
N ASP A 117 -3.37 -3.01 -16.69
CA ASP A 117 -4.46 -3.74 -16.02
C ASP A 117 -4.92 -3.04 -14.73
N ALA A 118 -3.98 -2.53 -13.93
CA ALA A 118 -4.29 -1.85 -12.67
C ALA A 118 -5.02 -0.51 -12.88
N VAL A 119 -4.64 0.25 -13.92
CA VAL A 119 -5.30 1.53 -14.24
C VAL A 119 -6.72 1.29 -14.71
N PHE A 120 -6.91 0.31 -15.60
CA PHE A 120 -8.24 -0.05 -16.10
C PHE A 120 -9.14 -0.58 -14.99
N ALA A 121 -8.60 -1.37 -14.07
CA ALA A 121 -9.36 -1.88 -12.94
C ALA A 121 -9.78 -0.79 -11.95
N VAL A 122 -8.89 0.17 -11.63
CA VAL A 122 -9.24 1.34 -10.79
C VAL A 122 -10.26 2.23 -11.51
N ALA A 123 -10.07 2.50 -12.81
CA ALA A 123 -11.02 3.29 -13.58
C ALA A 123 -12.39 2.60 -13.64
N ALA A 124 -12.43 1.28 -13.84
CA ALA A 124 -13.66 0.50 -13.79
C ALA A 124 -14.33 0.56 -12.42
N ALA A 125 -13.58 0.45 -11.32
CA ALA A 125 -14.12 0.59 -9.97
C ALA A 125 -14.73 1.99 -9.74
N LEU A 126 -14.09 3.05 -10.22
CA LEU A 126 -14.63 4.42 -10.15
C LEU A 126 -15.87 4.62 -11.02
N VAL A 127 -15.93 4.00 -12.20
CA VAL A 127 -17.11 4.01 -13.06
C VAL A 127 -18.27 3.26 -12.39
N VAL A 128 -18.00 2.10 -11.79
CA VAL A 128 -19.00 1.35 -11.01
C VAL A 128 -19.50 2.19 -9.84
N ALA A 129 -18.62 2.85 -9.11
CA ALA A 129 -19.00 3.76 -8.01
C ALA A 129 -19.90 4.91 -8.50
N TYR A 130 -19.59 5.49 -9.65
CA TYR A 130 -20.41 6.54 -10.26
C TYR A 130 -21.81 6.04 -10.64
N PHE A 131 -21.92 4.86 -11.25
CA PHE A 131 -23.23 4.30 -11.59
C PHE A 131 -24.03 3.84 -10.36
N TYR A 132 -23.34 3.49 -9.28
CA TYR A 132 -23.95 3.05 -8.03
C TYR A 132 -24.54 4.21 -7.20
N GLY A 133 -23.84 5.34 -7.08
CA GLY A 133 -24.27 6.44 -6.21
C GLY A 133 -23.89 7.84 -6.69
N GLY A 134 -23.62 7.99 -8.00
CA GLY A 134 -23.31 9.27 -8.63
C GLY A 134 -21.97 9.86 -8.19
N TRP A 135 -21.88 11.19 -8.25
CA TRP A 135 -20.67 11.93 -7.90
C TRP A 135 -20.26 11.79 -6.43
N ALA A 136 -21.22 11.61 -5.53
CA ALA A 136 -20.94 11.41 -4.10
C ALA A 136 -20.23 10.07 -3.86
N ALA A 137 -20.73 8.97 -4.43
CA ALA A 137 -20.10 7.66 -4.31
C ALA A 137 -18.72 7.62 -4.99
N LEU A 138 -18.55 8.28 -6.14
CA LEU A 138 -17.23 8.44 -6.77
C LEU A 138 -16.26 9.17 -5.85
N GLY A 139 -16.67 10.31 -5.27
CA GLY A 139 -15.84 11.08 -4.34
C GLY A 139 -15.44 10.27 -3.11
N LEU A 140 -16.39 9.59 -2.47
CA LEU A 140 -16.13 8.72 -1.32
C LEU A 140 -15.18 7.57 -1.68
N THR A 141 -15.37 6.93 -2.83
CA THR A 141 -14.49 5.85 -3.30
C THR A 141 -13.06 6.33 -3.52
N VAL A 142 -12.87 7.53 -4.07
CA VAL A 142 -11.54 8.13 -4.24
C VAL A 142 -10.90 8.43 -2.88
N ILE A 143 -11.64 9.06 -1.96
CA ILE A 143 -11.13 9.38 -0.61
C ILE A 143 -10.71 8.10 0.12
N LEU A 144 -11.58 7.08 0.10
CA LEU A 144 -11.31 5.77 0.70
C LEU A 144 -10.12 5.09 0.03
N GLY A 145 -10.02 5.12 -1.30
CA GLY A 145 -8.88 4.57 -2.03
C GLY A 145 -7.56 5.24 -1.64
N ILE A 146 -7.54 6.57 -1.49
CA ILE A 146 -6.35 7.31 -1.04
C ILE A 146 -5.99 6.97 0.40
N MET A 147 -6.97 7.01 1.31
CA MET A 147 -6.78 6.65 2.72
C MET A 147 -6.20 5.24 2.83
N GLU A 148 -6.77 4.30 2.08
CA GLU A 148 -6.41 2.90 2.15
C GLU A 148 -5.03 2.61 1.57
N VAL A 149 -4.67 3.23 0.43
CA VAL A 149 -3.31 3.14 -0.12
C VAL A 149 -2.29 3.68 0.89
N THR A 150 -2.63 4.77 1.59
CA THR A 150 -1.75 5.37 2.59
C THR A 150 -1.53 4.42 3.77
N LEU A 151 -2.59 3.88 4.35
CA LEU A 151 -2.51 2.94 5.49
C LEU A 151 -1.86 1.61 5.10
N SER A 152 -2.11 1.13 3.89
CA SER A 152 -1.62 -0.17 3.43
C SER A 152 -0.16 -0.14 2.96
N PHE A 153 0.43 1.04 2.74
CA PHE A 153 1.82 1.15 2.32
C PHE A 153 2.78 0.65 3.40
N ASP A 154 2.54 1.03 4.66
CA ASP A 154 3.37 0.61 5.78
C ASP A 154 3.32 -0.92 5.98
N ASN A 155 2.14 -1.51 5.81
CA ASN A 155 1.93 -2.97 5.86
C ASN A 155 2.69 -3.67 4.73
N ALA A 156 2.61 -3.14 3.51
CA ALA A 156 3.29 -3.72 2.36
C ALA A 156 4.82 -3.79 2.53
N VAL A 157 5.42 -2.78 3.18
CA VAL A 157 6.86 -2.77 3.48
C VAL A 157 7.24 -3.87 4.47
N VAL A 158 6.45 -4.07 5.52
CA VAL A 158 6.71 -5.14 6.51
C VAL A 158 6.53 -6.50 5.86
N ASN A 159 5.45 -6.69 5.09
CA ASN A 159 5.17 -7.96 4.41
C ASN A 159 6.24 -8.33 3.39
N ALA A 160 6.74 -7.37 2.62
CA ALA A 160 7.79 -7.61 1.63
C ALA A 160 9.05 -8.23 2.27
N ARG A 161 9.44 -7.77 3.46
CA ARG A 161 10.62 -8.31 4.17
C ARG A 161 10.48 -9.77 4.58
N VAL A 162 9.28 -10.19 4.96
CA VAL A 162 9.00 -11.59 5.31
C VAL A 162 8.88 -12.43 4.03
N LEU A 163 8.21 -11.89 3.01
CA LEU A 163 7.96 -12.55 1.73
C LEU A 163 9.24 -12.88 0.95
N GLU A 164 10.26 -12.01 1.03
CA GLU A 164 11.59 -12.24 0.43
C GLU A 164 12.27 -13.54 0.91
N ARG A 165 11.96 -13.98 2.13
CA ARG A 165 12.53 -15.21 2.72
C ARG A 165 11.83 -16.48 2.25
N MET A 166 10.68 -16.36 1.59
CA MET A 166 9.84 -17.48 1.19
C MET A 166 10.15 -17.94 -0.24
N SER A 167 9.85 -19.20 -0.56
CA SER A 167 10.00 -19.70 -1.94
C SER A 167 9.06 -19.00 -2.93
N PRO A 168 9.35 -18.99 -4.25
CA PRO A 168 8.50 -18.34 -5.26
C PRO A 168 7.05 -18.82 -5.28
N PHE A 169 6.80 -20.08 -4.91
CA PHE A 169 5.45 -20.62 -4.77
C PHE A 169 4.66 -19.87 -3.68
N TRP A 170 5.24 -19.73 -2.49
CA TRP A 170 4.62 -19.04 -1.36
C TRP A 170 4.50 -17.55 -1.60
N GLN A 171 5.48 -16.94 -2.27
CA GLN A 171 5.38 -15.55 -2.72
C GLN A 171 4.17 -15.33 -3.62
N LYS A 172 3.98 -16.22 -4.61
CA LYS A 172 2.83 -16.15 -5.51
C LYS A 172 1.51 -16.45 -4.80
N LEU A 173 1.50 -17.39 -3.85
CA LEU A 173 0.31 -17.72 -3.07
C LEU A 173 -0.12 -16.53 -2.21
N PHE A 174 0.80 -15.87 -1.52
CA PHE A 174 0.51 -14.66 -0.76
C PHE A 174 0.02 -13.52 -1.64
N LEU A 175 0.69 -13.26 -2.76
CA LEU A 175 0.28 -12.20 -3.70
C LEU A 175 -1.04 -12.49 -4.43
N THR A 176 -1.60 -13.69 -4.32
CA THR A 176 -2.88 -14.07 -4.95
C THR A 176 -3.97 -14.30 -3.91
N VAL A 177 -3.83 -15.37 -3.13
CA VAL A 177 -4.79 -15.77 -2.10
C VAL A 177 -4.66 -14.89 -0.86
N GLY A 178 -3.43 -14.61 -0.42
CA GLY A 178 -3.22 -13.78 0.77
C GLY A 178 -3.76 -12.37 0.61
N LEU A 179 -3.43 -11.72 -0.50
CA LEU A 179 -4.02 -10.41 -0.85
C LEU A 179 -5.55 -10.47 -0.95
N LEU A 180 -6.13 -11.55 -1.47
CA LEU A 180 -7.59 -11.73 -1.50
C LEU A 180 -8.17 -11.84 -0.09
N ILE A 181 -7.51 -12.57 0.82
CA ILE A 181 -7.91 -12.68 2.23
C ILE A 181 -7.78 -11.33 2.91
N ALA A 182 -6.67 -10.61 2.74
CA ALA A 182 -6.46 -9.27 3.29
C ALA A 182 -7.55 -8.29 2.80
N VAL A 183 -7.91 -8.33 1.52
CA VAL A 183 -8.83 -7.34 0.92
C VAL A 183 -10.30 -7.71 1.14
N VAL A 184 -10.68 -8.97 0.95
CA VAL A 184 -12.08 -9.42 1.06
C VAL A 184 -12.34 -10.04 2.42
N GLY A 185 -11.46 -10.93 2.87
CA GLY A 185 -11.58 -11.60 4.16
C GLY A 185 -11.58 -10.59 5.31
N MET A 186 -10.51 -9.81 5.45
CA MET A 186 -10.36 -8.94 6.63
C MET A 186 -11.27 -7.71 6.63
N ARG A 187 -11.73 -7.25 5.45
CA ARG A 187 -12.52 -6.01 5.35
C ARG A 187 -14.01 -6.21 5.09
N LEU A 188 -14.40 -7.29 4.43
CA LEU A 188 -15.82 -7.58 4.16
C LEU A 188 -16.33 -8.71 5.07
N VAL A 189 -15.58 -9.81 5.15
CA VAL A 189 -16.04 -11.00 5.89
C VAL A 189 -15.83 -10.85 7.39
N LEU A 190 -14.67 -10.38 7.84
CA LEU A 190 -14.33 -10.27 9.26
C LEU A 190 -15.32 -9.37 10.02
N PRO A 191 -15.69 -8.15 9.55
CA PRO A 191 -16.64 -7.32 10.28
C PRO A 191 -18.01 -8.00 10.45
N VAL A 192 -18.47 -8.74 9.43
CA VAL A 192 -19.72 -9.49 9.51
C VAL A 192 -19.61 -10.64 10.52
N VAL A 193 -18.54 -11.44 10.45
CA VAL A 193 -18.29 -12.54 11.40
C VAL A 193 -18.21 -12.02 12.83
N LEU A 194 -17.56 -10.87 13.02
CA LEU A 194 -17.42 -10.25 14.32
C LEU A 194 -18.78 -9.84 14.89
N VAL A 195 -19.59 -9.11 14.12
CA VAL A 195 -20.92 -8.69 14.56
C VAL A 195 -21.80 -9.90 14.86
N VAL A 196 -21.73 -10.97 14.04
CA VAL A 196 -22.42 -12.24 14.34
C VAL A 196 -21.96 -12.82 15.68
N ALA A 197 -20.64 -12.88 15.92
CA ALA A 197 -20.08 -13.46 17.13
C ALA A 197 -20.40 -12.63 18.39
N THR A 198 -20.48 -11.31 18.28
CA THR A 198 -20.67 -10.41 19.43
C THR A 198 -22.14 -10.15 19.75
N THR A 199 -23.01 -10.16 18.74
CA THR A 199 -24.45 -9.89 18.90
C THR A 199 -25.30 -11.15 18.96
N GLY A 200 -24.78 -12.28 18.47
CA GLY A 200 -25.54 -13.53 18.32
C GLY A 200 -26.58 -13.51 17.19
N LEU A 201 -26.62 -12.45 16.38
CA LEU A 201 -27.50 -12.36 15.21
C LEU A 201 -27.06 -13.33 14.12
N ASN A 202 -28.00 -13.77 13.28
CA ASN A 202 -27.66 -14.60 12.13
C ASN A 202 -26.90 -13.78 11.08
N ALA A 203 -26.01 -14.43 10.33
CA ALA A 203 -25.22 -13.76 9.29
C ALA A 203 -26.08 -13.03 8.25
N ALA A 204 -27.25 -13.57 7.89
CA ALA A 204 -28.17 -12.93 6.96
C ALA A 204 -28.73 -11.60 7.50
N ASP A 205 -29.04 -11.54 8.79
CA ASP A 205 -29.57 -10.33 9.44
C ASP A 205 -28.47 -9.26 9.54
N VAL A 206 -27.25 -9.67 9.87
CA VAL A 206 -26.08 -8.77 9.89
C VAL A 206 -25.77 -8.21 8.50
N ILE A 207 -25.86 -9.02 7.44
CA ILE A 207 -25.67 -8.55 6.06
C ILE A 207 -26.77 -7.55 5.68
N ARG A 208 -28.02 -7.80 6.05
CA ARG A 208 -29.12 -6.85 5.83
C ARG A 208 -28.84 -5.52 6.55
N LEU A 209 -28.43 -5.59 7.80
CA LEU A 209 -28.09 -4.41 8.60
C LEU A 209 -26.93 -3.61 7.99
N ALA A 210 -25.94 -4.28 7.41
CA ALA A 210 -24.86 -3.62 6.68
C ALA A 210 -25.37 -2.93 5.40
N LEU A 211 -26.28 -3.57 4.67
CA LEU A 211 -26.87 -3.03 3.43
C LEU A 211 -27.89 -1.90 3.67
N GLU A 212 -28.43 -1.77 4.88
CA GLU A 212 -29.30 -0.66 5.29
C GLU A 212 -28.55 0.67 5.43
N ARG A 213 -27.20 0.64 5.52
CA ARG A 213 -26.32 1.84 5.55
C ARG A 213 -26.69 2.82 6.66
N GLY A 214 -27.17 2.30 7.79
CA GLY A 214 -27.54 3.11 8.95
C GLY A 214 -26.36 3.89 9.52
N ASP A 215 -26.66 4.99 10.19
CA ASP A 215 -25.66 5.83 10.85
C ASP A 215 -24.85 5.00 11.88
N PRO A 216 -23.50 4.93 11.79
CA PRO A 216 -22.66 4.19 12.73
C PRO A 216 -22.81 4.66 14.19
N ALA A 217 -23.24 5.90 14.42
CA ALA A 217 -23.45 6.43 15.77
C ALA A 217 -24.78 5.97 16.40
N GLN A 218 -25.71 5.45 15.60
CA GLN A 218 -27.03 5.05 16.08
C GLN A 218 -27.02 3.61 16.60
N ALA A 219 -27.52 3.42 17.83
CA ALA A 219 -27.64 2.09 18.42
C ALA A 219 -28.49 1.17 17.54
N GLY A 220 -27.99 -0.06 17.32
CA GLY A 220 -28.65 -1.08 16.51
C GLY A 220 -28.23 -1.11 15.05
N THR A 221 -27.37 -0.20 14.58
CA THR A 221 -26.80 -0.25 13.22
C THR A 221 -25.54 -1.12 13.15
N PHE A 222 -25.16 -1.51 11.94
CA PHE A 222 -23.97 -2.35 11.72
C PHE A 222 -22.70 -1.68 12.25
N GLY A 223 -22.51 -0.39 11.93
CA GLY A 223 -21.36 0.38 12.39
C GLY A 223 -21.29 0.50 13.91
N PHE A 224 -22.43 0.63 14.58
CA PHE A 224 -22.50 0.66 16.04
C PHE A 224 -22.01 -0.65 16.66
N PHE A 225 -22.53 -1.80 16.18
CA PHE A 225 -22.10 -3.11 16.69
C PHE A 225 -20.62 -3.39 16.44
N LEU A 226 -20.09 -2.93 15.30
CA LEU A 226 -18.66 -3.02 14.99
C LEU A 226 -17.82 -2.17 15.96
N SER A 227 -18.27 -0.95 16.28
CA SER A 227 -17.60 -0.08 17.27
C SER A 227 -17.63 -0.67 18.68
N GLU A 228 -18.71 -1.35 19.06
CA GLU A 228 -18.84 -2.02 20.36
C GLU A 228 -17.88 -3.22 20.51
N ALA A 229 -17.49 -3.81 19.38
CA ALA A 229 -16.52 -4.90 19.30
C ALA A 229 -15.07 -4.42 19.15
N HIS A 230 -14.84 -3.12 18.92
CA HIS A 230 -13.50 -2.53 18.76
C HIS A 230 -12.53 -2.85 19.93
N PRO A 231 -12.91 -2.75 21.23
CA PRO A 231 -11.99 -3.07 22.33
C PRO A 231 -11.45 -4.50 22.29
N GLN A 232 -12.24 -5.45 21.78
CA GLN A 232 -11.85 -6.84 21.63
C GLN A 232 -10.69 -6.99 20.63
N ILE A 233 -10.83 -6.35 19.47
CA ILE A 233 -9.87 -6.47 18.38
C ILE A 233 -8.62 -5.65 18.66
N ALA A 234 -8.78 -4.44 19.18
CA ALA A 234 -7.66 -3.60 19.58
C ALA A 234 -6.78 -4.31 20.62
N ALA A 235 -7.39 -5.03 21.59
CA ALA A 235 -6.64 -5.82 22.55
C ALA A 235 -5.97 -7.05 21.90
N PHE A 236 -6.68 -7.80 21.05
CA PHE A 236 -6.13 -8.95 20.36
C PHE A 236 -4.94 -8.59 19.45
N GLY A 237 -5.15 -7.69 18.48
CA GLY A 237 -4.13 -7.27 17.53
C GLY A 237 -3.04 -6.42 18.20
N GLY A 238 -3.41 -5.55 19.14
CA GLY A 238 -2.48 -4.73 19.90
C GLY A 238 -1.50 -5.57 20.71
N MET A 239 -1.96 -6.65 21.37
CA MET A 239 -1.06 -7.55 22.09
C MET A 239 -0.17 -8.38 21.15
N PHE A 240 -0.68 -8.81 20.00
CA PHE A 240 0.12 -9.50 18.97
C PHE A 240 1.25 -8.59 18.45
N LEU A 241 0.92 -7.36 18.07
CA LEU A 241 1.88 -6.37 17.57
C LEU A 241 2.85 -5.91 18.66
N LEU A 242 2.38 -5.77 19.91
CA LEU A 242 3.25 -5.45 21.03
C LEU A 242 4.29 -6.54 21.26
N MET A 243 3.91 -7.82 21.17
CA MET A 243 4.88 -8.92 21.26
C MET A 243 5.93 -8.85 20.16
N LEU A 244 5.50 -8.63 18.90
CA LEU A 244 6.42 -8.43 17.77
C LEU A 244 7.36 -7.24 18.01
N PHE A 245 6.83 -6.13 18.50
CA PHE A 245 7.62 -4.94 18.83
C PHE A 245 8.61 -5.20 19.97
N LEU A 246 8.20 -5.89 21.03
CA LEU A 246 9.07 -6.16 22.18
C LEU A 246 10.19 -7.13 21.81
N ASP A 247 9.89 -8.17 21.04
CA ASP A 247 10.91 -9.09 20.53
C ASP A 247 11.88 -8.38 19.58
N PHE A 248 11.37 -7.45 18.77
CA PHE A 248 12.23 -6.56 18.00
C PHE A 248 13.06 -5.65 18.93
N ILE A 249 12.49 -4.91 19.87
CA ILE A 249 13.27 -3.89 20.61
C ILE A 249 14.31 -4.49 21.57
N PHE A 250 14.11 -5.73 22.02
CA PHE A 250 15.00 -6.44 22.93
C PHE A 250 16.08 -7.27 22.23
N GLU A 251 16.01 -7.44 20.91
CA GLU A 251 17.04 -8.11 20.12
C GLU A 251 18.29 -7.24 19.93
N ASP A 252 19.48 -7.85 20.03
CA ASP A 252 20.75 -7.16 19.74
C ASP A 252 20.98 -7.07 18.23
N ARG A 253 20.98 -5.83 17.70
CA ARG A 253 21.09 -5.55 16.27
C ARG A 253 22.31 -4.72 15.91
N ASP A 254 22.89 -5.03 14.75
CA ASP A 254 24.04 -4.31 14.18
C ASP A 254 23.73 -2.84 13.82
N ILE A 255 22.49 -2.55 13.42
CA ILE A 255 22.04 -1.21 13.01
C ILE A 255 21.02 -0.73 14.03
N THR A 256 21.41 0.25 14.85
CA THR A 256 20.55 0.92 15.82
C THR A 256 20.34 2.38 15.44
N TRP A 257 19.09 2.83 15.34
CA TRP A 257 18.78 4.22 14.96
C TRP A 257 18.81 5.13 16.19
N LEU A 258 18.20 4.67 17.29
CA LEU A 258 18.17 5.32 18.59
C LEU A 258 19.08 4.56 19.56
N SER A 259 20.38 4.61 19.31
CA SER A 259 21.40 3.85 20.06
C SER A 259 21.33 4.02 21.58
N TRP A 260 20.89 5.18 22.07
CA TRP A 260 20.76 5.48 23.49
C TRP A 260 19.59 4.75 24.17
N LEU A 261 18.58 4.34 23.41
CA LEU A 261 17.41 3.60 23.90
C LEU A 261 17.56 2.10 23.58
N GLU A 262 17.93 1.77 22.34
CA GLU A 262 17.99 0.37 21.87
C GLU A 262 19.06 -0.45 22.58
N LYS A 263 20.27 0.09 22.82
CA LYS A 263 21.36 -0.68 23.45
C LYS A 263 21.09 -1.03 24.92
N PRO A 264 20.55 -0.13 25.77
CA PRO A 264 20.10 -0.51 27.10
C PRO A 264 18.98 -1.54 27.06
N LEU A 265 17.96 -1.35 26.20
CA LEU A 265 16.83 -2.27 26.09
C LEU A 265 17.29 -3.67 25.66
N ALA A 266 18.18 -3.78 24.67
CA ALA A 266 18.76 -5.05 24.24
C ALA A 266 19.58 -5.75 25.34
N ARG A 267 20.23 -5.01 26.25
CA ARG A 267 20.90 -5.62 27.41
C ARG A 267 19.92 -6.21 28.42
N ILE A 268 18.81 -5.53 28.65
CA ILE A 268 17.76 -5.99 29.58
C ILE A 268 16.99 -7.16 28.95
N GLY A 269 16.85 -7.15 27.63
CA GLY A 269 16.26 -8.20 26.78
C GLY A 269 16.90 -9.58 26.86
N LYS A 270 18.09 -9.73 27.47
CA LYS A 270 18.71 -11.04 27.73
C LYS A 270 17.92 -11.95 28.67
N LEU A 271 16.87 -11.41 29.31
CA LEU A 271 15.88 -12.20 30.02
C LEU A 271 14.80 -12.59 29.00
N ASP A 272 14.86 -13.82 28.48
CA ASP A 272 13.94 -14.34 27.43
C ASP A 272 12.44 -14.12 27.75
N SER A 273 12.08 -14.01 29.03
CA SER A 273 10.69 -13.80 29.48
C SER A 273 10.27 -12.34 29.64
N LEU A 274 11.17 -11.36 29.43
CA LEU A 274 10.88 -9.94 29.69
C LEU A 274 9.80 -9.39 28.77
N SER A 275 9.78 -9.77 27.49
CA SER A 275 8.72 -9.41 26.54
C SER A 275 7.35 -9.75 27.11
N PHE A 276 7.19 -10.96 27.66
CA PHE A 276 5.92 -11.39 28.25
C PHE A 276 5.55 -10.61 29.51
N VAL A 277 6.50 -10.29 30.37
CA VAL A 277 6.24 -9.51 31.59
C VAL A 277 5.75 -8.10 31.23
N VAL A 278 6.43 -7.44 30.30
CA VAL A 278 6.04 -6.10 29.83
C VAL A 278 4.70 -6.14 29.11
N ALA A 279 4.48 -7.13 28.25
CA ALA A 279 3.22 -7.33 27.54
C ALA A 279 2.05 -7.58 28.49
N LEU A 280 2.18 -8.50 29.45
CA LEU A 280 1.15 -8.77 30.44
C LEU A 280 0.91 -7.57 31.36
N GLY A 281 1.96 -6.84 31.74
CA GLY A 281 1.83 -5.58 32.49
C GLY A 281 1.04 -4.52 31.73
N ALA A 282 1.35 -4.34 30.44
CA ALA A 282 0.62 -3.44 29.55
C ALA A 282 -0.85 -3.89 29.38
N LEU A 283 -1.10 -5.18 29.22
CA LEU A 283 -2.44 -5.74 29.11
C LEU A 283 -3.27 -5.52 30.38
N LEU A 284 -2.67 -5.74 31.55
CA LEU A 284 -3.32 -5.46 32.84
C LEU A 284 -3.64 -3.98 32.99
N GLY A 285 -2.71 -3.09 32.61
CA GLY A 285 -2.94 -1.65 32.59
C GLY A 285 -4.07 -1.24 31.64
N ALA A 286 -4.07 -1.75 30.42
CA ALA A 286 -5.12 -1.50 29.43
C ALA A 286 -6.48 -2.04 29.89
N SER A 287 -6.50 -3.22 30.49
CA SER A 287 -7.71 -3.81 31.06
C SER A 287 -8.26 -2.98 32.22
N ALA A 288 -7.41 -2.40 33.05
CA ALA A 288 -7.84 -1.57 34.18
C ALA A 288 -8.44 -0.23 33.74
N LEU A 289 -8.03 0.30 32.59
CA LEU A 289 -8.55 1.54 32.01
C LEU A 289 -9.78 1.33 31.12
N SER A 290 -10.07 0.09 30.74
CA SER A 290 -11.16 -0.24 29.82
C SER A 290 -12.51 -0.32 30.51
N THR A 291 -13.57 0.06 29.79
CA THR A 291 -14.97 -0.16 30.19
C THR A 291 -15.38 -1.63 30.09
N LYS A 292 -14.63 -2.47 29.34
CA LYS A 292 -14.85 -3.92 29.20
C LYS A 292 -13.60 -4.73 29.59
N PRO A 293 -13.18 -4.74 30.89
CA PRO A 293 -11.92 -5.34 31.31
C PRO A 293 -11.76 -6.81 30.91
N ALA A 294 -12.79 -7.64 31.15
CA ALA A 294 -12.75 -9.07 30.85
C ALA A 294 -12.57 -9.35 29.35
N VAL A 295 -13.18 -8.54 28.47
CA VAL A 295 -13.06 -8.67 27.02
C VAL A 295 -11.65 -8.30 26.57
N VAL A 296 -11.10 -7.20 27.09
CA VAL A 296 -9.72 -6.78 26.79
C VAL A 296 -8.72 -7.84 27.25
N LEU A 297 -8.85 -8.34 28.48
CA LEU A 297 -7.94 -9.33 29.05
C LEU A 297 -7.97 -10.64 28.27
N THR A 298 -9.15 -11.20 28.03
CA THR A 298 -9.30 -12.47 27.30
C THR A 298 -8.79 -12.36 25.86
N SER A 299 -9.13 -11.27 25.16
CA SER A 299 -8.71 -11.07 23.77
C SER A 299 -7.22 -10.80 23.65
N GLY A 300 -6.65 -10.02 24.57
CA GLY A 300 -5.22 -9.76 24.63
C GLY A 300 -4.41 -11.03 24.91
N ILE A 301 -4.87 -11.90 25.81
CA ILE A 301 -4.24 -13.22 26.05
C ILE A 301 -4.29 -14.06 24.78
N VAL A 302 -5.43 -14.11 24.08
CA VAL A 302 -5.55 -14.83 22.80
C VAL A 302 -4.56 -14.26 21.77
N GLY A 303 -4.36 -12.94 21.72
CA GLY A 303 -3.36 -12.30 20.88
C GLY A 303 -1.93 -12.77 21.16
N ILE A 304 -1.54 -12.83 22.44
CA ILE A 304 -0.24 -13.38 22.86
C ILE A 304 -0.11 -14.87 22.48
N VAL A 305 -1.16 -15.66 22.70
CA VAL A 305 -1.15 -17.10 22.36
C VAL A 305 -0.97 -17.29 20.86
N VAL A 306 -1.71 -16.54 20.03
CA VAL A 306 -1.56 -16.60 18.57
C VAL A 306 -0.14 -16.19 18.15
N TYR A 307 0.43 -15.15 18.75
CA TYR A 307 1.81 -14.75 18.52
C TYR A 307 2.78 -15.91 18.79
N VAL A 308 2.70 -16.53 19.97
CA VAL A 308 3.57 -17.64 20.36
C VAL A 308 3.39 -18.86 19.45
N LEU A 309 2.15 -19.18 19.05
CA LEU A 309 1.90 -20.30 18.16
C LEU A 309 2.50 -20.06 16.78
N VAL A 310 2.28 -18.88 16.21
CA VAL A 310 2.73 -18.56 14.85
C VAL A 310 4.26 -18.41 14.81
N ASN A 311 4.85 -17.71 15.78
CA ASN A 311 6.30 -17.48 15.83
C ASN A 311 7.07 -18.70 16.36
N GLY A 312 6.55 -19.35 17.40
CA GLY A 312 7.20 -20.50 18.05
C GLY A 312 7.17 -21.79 17.21
N LEU A 313 6.09 -22.05 16.46
CA LEU A 313 6.05 -23.19 15.54
C LEU A 313 6.98 -22.98 14.34
N GLY A 314 7.16 -21.74 13.88
CA GLY A 314 8.12 -21.41 12.82
C GLY A 314 9.55 -21.86 13.17
N ALA A 315 10.03 -21.49 14.36
CA ALA A 315 11.38 -21.84 14.84
C ALA A 315 11.58 -23.36 15.04
N LEU A 316 10.55 -24.08 15.50
CA LEU A 316 10.62 -25.54 15.67
C LEU A 316 10.76 -26.29 14.34
N PHE A 317 10.14 -25.79 13.26
CA PHE A 317 10.23 -26.40 11.93
C PHE A 317 11.45 -25.94 11.14
N GLU A 318 11.99 -24.75 11.39
CA GLU A 318 13.29 -24.32 10.83
C GLU A 318 14.43 -25.22 11.31
N ASN A 319 14.46 -25.56 12.61
CA ASN A 319 15.46 -26.47 13.18
C ASN A 319 15.31 -27.93 12.70
N ALA A 320 14.11 -28.35 12.29
CA ALA A 320 13.86 -29.69 11.76
C ALA A 320 14.27 -29.86 10.29
N GLU A 321 14.42 -28.76 9.54
CA GLU A 321 14.79 -28.76 8.12
C GLU A 321 16.28 -28.44 7.84
N GLU A 322 17.13 -28.32 8.88
CA GLU A 322 18.58 -28.02 8.80
C GLU A 322 19.42 -28.99 7.93
N GLY A 323 18.83 -30.03 7.36
CA GLY A 323 19.49 -30.97 6.45
C GLY A 323 19.50 -30.60 4.95
N LYS A 324 18.84 -29.51 4.52
CA LYS A 324 18.82 -29.11 3.10
C LYS A 324 19.23 -27.64 2.95
N SER A 325 20.22 -27.37 2.08
CA SER A 325 20.68 -26.03 1.66
C SER A 325 19.60 -25.19 0.97
N ALA A 326 18.48 -24.92 1.65
CA ALA A 326 17.40 -24.11 1.13
C ALA A 326 17.63 -22.65 1.55
N VAL A 327 18.00 -21.81 0.57
CA VAL A 327 18.09 -20.34 0.71
C VAL A 327 16.72 -19.70 1.01
N HIS A 328 15.63 -20.46 0.84
CA HIS A 328 14.26 -20.00 1.06
C HIS A 328 13.48 -20.98 1.94
N LEU A 329 12.59 -20.42 2.76
CA LEU A 329 11.62 -21.19 3.55
C LEU A 329 10.68 -21.96 2.62
N VAL A 330 10.52 -23.26 2.88
CA VAL A 330 9.61 -24.18 2.19
C VAL A 330 8.78 -24.97 3.21
N GLY A 331 7.80 -25.74 2.74
CA GLY A 331 7.05 -26.67 3.57
C GLY A 331 6.27 -26.00 4.71
N LYS A 332 6.42 -26.55 5.93
CA LYS A 332 5.69 -26.10 7.12
C LYS A 332 6.15 -24.73 7.61
N ALA A 333 7.45 -24.44 7.55
CA ALA A 333 7.98 -23.15 7.98
C ALA A 333 7.39 -22.00 7.14
N ALA A 334 7.35 -22.18 5.81
CA ALA A 334 6.73 -21.20 4.93
C ALA A 334 5.20 -21.08 5.12
N PHE A 335 4.50 -22.15 5.51
CA PHE A 335 3.08 -22.07 5.86
C PHE A 335 2.85 -21.20 7.12
N PHE A 336 3.65 -21.36 8.16
CA PHE A 336 3.52 -20.52 9.36
C PHE A 336 3.93 -19.07 9.10
N SER A 337 4.96 -18.83 8.27
CA SER A 337 5.28 -17.47 7.82
C SER A 337 4.16 -16.86 6.95
N PHE A 338 3.43 -17.67 6.18
CA PHE A 338 2.24 -17.21 5.47
C PHE A 338 1.13 -16.82 6.46
N LEU A 339 0.82 -17.67 7.46
CA LEU A 339 -0.16 -17.33 8.49
C LEU A 339 0.25 -16.09 9.30
N TYR A 340 1.54 -15.93 9.58
CA TYR A 340 2.08 -14.74 10.22
C TYR A 340 1.77 -13.47 9.42
N LEU A 341 2.01 -13.51 8.10
CA LEU A 341 1.67 -12.40 7.21
C LEU A 341 0.17 -12.08 7.23
N GLU A 342 -0.70 -13.09 7.17
CA GLU A 342 -2.15 -12.89 7.21
C GLU A 342 -2.63 -12.30 8.55
N VAL A 343 -2.08 -12.73 9.68
CA VAL A 343 -2.43 -12.19 11.01
C VAL A 343 -1.93 -10.76 11.17
N LEU A 344 -0.76 -10.46 10.62
CA LEU A 344 -0.20 -9.12 10.60
C LEU A 344 -1.07 -8.18 9.74
N ASP A 345 -1.44 -8.61 8.54
CA ASP A 345 -2.37 -7.87 7.68
C ASP A 345 -3.75 -7.70 8.32
N ALA A 346 -4.27 -8.72 8.98
CA ALA A 346 -5.50 -8.64 9.75
C ALA A 346 -5.45 -7.56 10.84
N SER A 347 -4.33 -7.50 11.56
CA SER A 347 -4.15 -6.58 12.68
C SER A 347 -4.08 -5.14 12.22
N PHE A 348 -3.29 -4.85 11.17
CA PHE A 348 -3.18 -3.48 10.64
C PHE A 348 -4.38 -3.05 9.78
N SER A 349 -5.04 -3.99 9.10
CA SER A 349 -6.18 -3.65 8.25
C SER A 349 -7.44 -3.28 9.05
N PHE A 350 -7.51 -3.62 10.34
CA PHE A 350 -8.68 -3.33 11.15
C PHE A 350 -8.89 -1.82 11.39
N ASP A 351 -7.80 -1.08 11.61
CA ASP A 351 -7.87 0.39 11.74
C ASP A 351 -8.38 1.04 10.45
N GLY A 352 -8.01 0.51 9.29
CA GLY A 352 -8.52 0.95 7.98
C GLY A 352 -10.02 0.72 7.82
N VAL A 353 -10.55 -0.40 8.33
CA VAL A 353 -11.99 -0.69 8.31
C VAL A 353 -12.77 0.32 9.17
N ILE A 354 -12.29 0.62 10.38
CA ILE A 354 -12.95 1.60 11.25
C ILE A 354 -12.85 3.01 10.68
N GLY A 355 -11.67 3.37 10.17
CA GLY A 355 -11.47 4.63 9.46
C GLY A 355 -12.42 4.78 8.27
N ALA A 356 -12.67 3.69 7.53
CA ALA A 356 -13.63 3.68 6.44
C ALA A 356 -15.07 3.91 6.90
N PHE A 357 -15.49 3.29 8.01
CA PHE A 357 -16.82 3.51 8.61
C PHE A 357 -17.02 4.92 9.14
N ALA A 358 -15.96 5.62 9.53
CA ALA A 358 -16.04 7.04 9.88
C ALA A 358 -16.30 7.95 8.65
N ILE A 359 -15.95 7.49 7.45
CA ILE A 359 -16.16 8.22 6.19
C ILE A 359 -17.53 7.88 5.58
N THR A 360 -17.91 6.61 5.56
CA THR A 360 -19.21 6.17 5.04
C THR A 360 -19.66 4.86 5.69
N ALA A 361 -20.97 4.70 5.86
CA ALA A 361 -21.56 3.45 6.33
C ALA A 361 -21.88 2.46 5.20
N ASP A 362 -21.62 2.83 3.95
CA ASP A 362 -21.95 2.00 2.79
C ASP A 362 -20.86 0.93 2.53
N PRO A 363 -21.11 -0.35 2.86
CA PRO A 363 -20.10 -1.40 2.74
C PRO A 363 -19.67 -1.64 1.30
N LEU A 364 -20.49 -1.30 0.30
CA LEU A 364 -20.15 -1.45 -1.11
C LEU A 364 -19.18 -0.36 -1.57
N ILE A 365 -19.36 0.89 -1.10
CA ILE A 365 -18.42 1.98 -1.37
C ILE A 365 -17.08 1.72 -0.66
N ILE A 366 -17.13 1.23 0.58
CA ILE A 366 -15.94 0.77 1.32
C ILE A 366 -15.22 -0.31 0.50
N ALA A 367 -15.91 -1.39 0.09
CA ALA A 367 -15.33 -2.45 -0.73
C ALA A 367 -14.69 -1.94 -2.04
N LEU A 368 -15.33 -0.99 -2.73
CA LEU A 368 -14.78 -0.38 -3.95
C LEU A 368 -13.51 0.44 -3.67
N GLY A 369 -13.50 1.26 -2.61
CA GLY A 369 -12.30 2.02 -2.21
C GLY A 369 -11.13 1.11 -1.85
N LEU A 370 -11.41 0.04 -1.10
CA LEU A 370 -10.43 -0.97 -0.70
C LEU A 370 -9.85 -1.73 -1.91
N SER A 371 -10.68 -2.04 -2.90
CA SER A 371 -10.24 -2.71 -4.13
C SER A 371 -9.25 -1.86 -4.93
N CYS A 372 -9.40 -0.53 -4.91
CA CYS A 372 -8.46 0.39 -5.56
C CYS A 372 -7.06 0.29 -4.92
N ALA A 373 -6.96 0.15 -3.60
CA ALA A 373 -5.68 -0.03 -2.92
C ALA A 373 -5.02 -1.38 -3.26
N ALA A 374 -5.79 -2.47 -3.21
CA ALA A 374 -5.31 -3.82 -3.57
C ALA A 374 -4.68 -3.89 -4.97
N ILE A 375 -5.27 -3.17 -5.91
CA ILE A 375 -4.84 -3.13 -7.31
C ILE A 375 -3.52 -2.36 -7.47
N THR A 376 -3.31 -1.30 -6.68
CA THR A 376 -2.19 -0.37 -6.83
C THR A 376 -0.97 -0.73 -5.99
N LEU A 377 -1.17 -1.33 -4.82
CA LEU A 377 -0.11 -1.64 -3.85
C LEU A 377 1.00 -2.56 -4.36
N PRO A 378 0.75 -3.67 -5.07
CA PRO A 378 1.86 -4.52 -5.49
C PRO A 378 2.71 -3.87 -6.61
N GLY A 379 2.18 -2.85 -7.30
CA GLY A 379 2.98 -1.98 -8.19
C GLY A 379 3.89 -1.01 -7.42
N LEU A 380 3.39 -0.42 -6.34
CA LEU A 380 4.16 0.45 -5.45
C LEU A 380 5.25 -0.31 -4.68
N ALA A 381 4.95 -1.53 -4.23
CA ALA A 381 5.92 -2.42 -3.60
C ALA A 381 6.99 -2.90 -4.61
N SER A 382 6.60 -3.21 -5.85
CA SER A 382 7.54 -3.59 -6.92
C SER A 382 8.50 -2.46 -7.32
N ALA A 383 8.14 -1.19 -7.13
CA ALA A 383 9.02 -0.05 -7.37
C ALA A 383 10.23 -0.04 -6.42
N GLN A 384 10.19 -0.82 -5.34
CA GLN A 384 11.28 -1.02 -4.40
C GLN A 384 12.21 -2.17 -4.81
N THR A 385 12.38 -2.43 -6.12
CA THR A 385 13.42 -3.35 -6.55
C THR A 385 14.74 -2.85 -5.95
N PRO A 386 15.42 -3.63 -5.08
CA PRO A 386 16.62 -3.15 -4.42
C PRO A 386 17.58 -2.71 -5.51
N SER A 387 18.16 -1.51 -5.35
CA SER A 387 19.16 -1.00 -6.29
C SER A 387 20.17 -2.10 -6.62
N ALA A 388 20.74 -2.09 -7.83
CA ALA A 388 21.72 -3.09 -8.22
C ALA A 388 22.88 -3.24 -7.22
N GLN A 389 23.11 -2.23 -6.37
CA GLN A 389 24.09 -2.24 -5.28
C GLN A 389 23.58 -2.97 -4.03
N THR A 390 22.31 -2.80 -3.65
CA THR A 390 21.71 -3.44 -2.46
C THR A 390 21.60 -4.96 -2.66
N SER A 391 21.07 -5.42 -3.80
CA SER A 391 20.99 -6.87 -4.09
C SER A 391 22.36 -7.53 -4.11
N LYS A 392 23.35 -6.83 -4.66
CA LYS A 392 24.74 -7.28 -4.68
C LYS A 392 25.34 -7.37 -3.28
N MET A 393 25.01 -6.45 -2.38
CA MET A 393 25.48 -6.50 -1.00
C MET A 393 24.89 -7.68 -0.23
N THR A 394 23.62 -8.01 -0.45
CA THR A 394 22.98 -9.20 0.13
C THR A 394 23.62 -10.49 -0.39
N GLN A 395 23.87 -10.57 -1.71
CA GLN A 395 24.49 -11.73 -2.35
C GLN A 395 25.94 -11.94 -1.89
N CYS A 396 26.73 -10.87 -1.81
CA CYS A 396 28.08 -10.93 -1.25
C CYS A 396 28.08 -11.35 0.23
N ASN A 397 27.11 -10.92 1.03
CA ASN A 397 27.01 -11.36 2.42
C ASN A 397 26.62 -12.85 2.54
N ALA A 398 25.70 -13.33 1.69
CA ALA A 398 25.34 -14.74 1.63
C ALA A 398 26.56 -15.60 1.26
N ASP A 399 27.28 -15.25 0.19
CA ASP A 399 28.49 -15.95 -0.24
C ASP A 399 29.59 -15.95 0.83
N ALA A 400 29.74 -14.86 1.58
CA ALA A 400 30.69 -14.78 2.68
C ALA A 400 30.34 -15.77 3.80
N LYS A 401 29.05 -15.93 4.09
CA LYS A 401 28.52 -16.83 5.11
C LYS A 401 28.65 -18.29 4.67
N THR A 402 28.36 -18.61 3.41
CA THR A 402 28.55 -19.96 2.84
C THR A 402 30.02 -20.38 2.83
N LYS A 403 30.94 -19.41 2.67
CA LYS A 403 32.39 -19.64 2.74
C LYS A 403 32.96 -19.58 4.17
N ALA A 404 32.11 -19.44 5.19
CA ALA A 404 32.49 -19.32 6.60
C ALA A 404 33.58 -18.25 6.87
N LEU A 405 33.54 -17.14 6.13
CA LEU A 405 34.56 -16.09 6.21
C LEU A 405 34.29 -15.17 7.40
N ASN A 406 35.29 -15.02 8.27
CA ASN A 406 35.24 -14.16 9.45
C ASN A 406 36.39 -13.14 9.48
N GLY A 407 36.24 -12.07 10.26
CA GLY A 407 37.30 -11.08 10.50
C GLY A 407 37.84 -10.39 9.24
N GLU A 408 39.16 -10.37 9.07
CA GLU A 408 39.83 -9.73 7.93
C GLU A 408 39.49 -10.39 6.59
N ALA A 409 39.34 -11.72 6.57
CA ALA A 409 39.01 -12.48 5.36
C ALA A 409 37.63 -12.08 4.82
N ARG A 410 36.66 -11.83 5.72
CA ARG A 410 35.33 -11.32 5.35
C ARG A 410 35.40 -9.91 4.76
N LYS A 411 36.17 -9.01 5.39
CA LYS A 411 36.31 -7.62 4.91
C LYS A 411 36.94 -7.57 3.51
N LYS A 412 37.97 -8.38 3.27
CA LYS A 412 38.62 -8.47 1.96
C LYS A 412 37.66 -9.01 0.89
N PHE A 413 36.97 -10.10 1.19
CA PHE A 413 35.98 -10.69 0.28
C PHE A 413 34.82 -9.74 -0.05
N MET A 414 34.28 -9.04 0.95
CA MET A 414 33.21 -8.06 0.72
C MET A 414 33.66 -6.92 -0.20
N LYS A 415 34.89 -6.43 -0.04
CA LYS A 415 35.43 -5.36 -0.89
C LYS A 415 35.60 -5.81 -2.34
N GLU A 416 36.09 -7.03 -2.56
CA GLU A 416 36.24 -7.62 -3.90
C GLU A 416 34.88 -7.91 -4.55
N CYS A 417 33.97 -8.56 -3.82
CA CYS A 417 32.65 -8.90 -4.34
C CYS A 417 31.82 -7.66 -4.70
N LEU A 418 31.84 -6.62 -3.87
CA LEU A 418 31.11 -5.37 -4.14
C LEU A 418 31.70 -4.56 -5.30
N SER A 419 33.00 -4.67 -5.58
CA SER A 419 33.68 -3.93 -6.65
C SER A 419 33.66 -4.63 -8.02
N ALA A 420 33.37 -5.93 -8.09
CA ALA A 420 33.31 -6.68 -9.34
C ALA A 420 32.14 -6.20 -10.25
N LYS A 421 32.40 -5.71 -11.46
CA LYS A 421 31.30 -5.34 -12.41
C LYS A 421 30.45 -6.57 -12.74
N LYS A 422 29.12 -6.37 -12.85
CA LYS A 422 28.17 -7.41 -13.33
C LYS A 422 28.73 -8.00 -14.63
N LYS A 423 28.91 -9.32 -14.68
CA LYS A 423 29.17 -10.06 -15.92
C LYS A 423 27.91 -10.11 -16.76
#